data_AF-A0A7S2CLL4-F1
#
_entry.id   AF-A0A7S2CLL4-F1
#
_cell.length_a   1.000
_cell.length_b   1.000
_cell.length_c   1.000
_cell.angle_alpha   90.00
_cell.angle_beta   90.00
_cell.angle_gamma   90.00
#
_symmetry.space_group_name_H-M   'P 1'
#
loop_
_entity.id
_entity.type
_entity.pdbx_description
1 polymer ?
#
loop_
_entity_poly.entity_id
_entity_poly.type
_entity_poly.pdbx_seq_one_letter_code
_entity_poly.pdbx_strand_id
1 'polypeptide(L)'
;QASRLESGRLQRAREPHSHLPPTHPLPFSPEGRGEASALARSSARRGERRAPPQGSRLFPSRRTMAPLPEAETDEAQLDELQNLARARFKGDGDALDTAMGYLAAVDAHIRGAALVAVSSIAKRGDERAIAAAAACLEDGDGYVRRAAVDALGELAEEGGASVLALIFPRLGHGDWRVRETAIRAIADIAEHNDPGAIDALAGCFSDDEMQIREVALDEFLGIAERGDERAV
;
A
#
# COMPACT_ATOMS: atom_id res chain seq x y z
N GLN A 1 -32.39 29.60 66.73
CA GLN A 1 -31.62 28.34 66.61
C GLN A 1 -30.44 28.66 65.69
N ALA A 2 -29.30 29.15 66.18
CA ALA A 2 -28.26 28.48 66.96
C ALA A 2 -27.51 27.38 66.16
N SER A 3 -26.23 27.67 65.87
CA SER A 3 -25.09 26.73 65.94
C SER A 3 -25.02 25.61 64.88
N ARG A 4 -23.87 25.12 64.40
CA ARG A 4 -22.43 25.27 64.69
C ARG A 4 -21.70 24.31 63.72
N LEU A 5 -20.48 24.68 63.26
CA LEU A 5 -19.22 23.89 63.22
C LEU A 5 -19.24 22.57 62.42
N GLU A 6 -18.16 22.00 61.89
CA GLU A 6 -16.73 22.25 61.71
C GLU A 6 -16.20 21.03 60.91
N SER A 7 -14.93 21.10 60.48
CA SER A 7 -14.03 20.00 60.09
C SER A 7 -13.90 19.84 58.57
N GLY A 8 -12.77 20.10 57.92
CA GLY A 8 -11.38 20.25 58.38
C GLY A 8 -10.53 19.06 57.96
N ARG A 9 -9.33 19.37 57.42
CA ARG A 9 -8.18 18.53 56.98
C ARG A 9 -8.14 18.31 55.46
N LEU A 10 -7.31 19.02 54.67
CA LEU A 10 -5.84 19.14 54.67
C LEU A 10 -5.11 17.78 54.75
N GLN A 11 -4.63 17.32 53.60
CA GLN A 11 -3.32 16.67 53.48
C GLN A 11 -2.73 16.98 52.09
N ARG A 12 -1.79 17.93 52.07
CA ARG A 12 -0.69 17.95 51.10
C ARG A 12 0.30 16.87 51.53
N ALA A 13 0.91 16.15 50.57
CA ALA A 13 2.33 16.33 50.23
C ALA A 13 2.94 15.10 49.53
N ARG A 14 3.86 15.41 48.60
CA ARG A 14 5.03 14.65 48.11
C ARG A 14 4.88 13.86 46.80
N GLU A 15 5.20 14.54 45.69
CA GLU A 15 6.13 14.03 44.68
C GLU A 15 7.60 14.33 45.11
N PRO A 16 8.67 13.95 44.39
CA PRO A 16 8.85 12.95 43.32
C PRO A 16 10.02 11.97 43.62
N HIS A 17 10.06 10.80 42.97
CA HIS A 17 11.34 10.09 42.79
C HIS A 17 11.49 9.56 41.36
N SER A 18 12.44 10.21 40.70
CA SER A 18 13.10 9.99 39.43
C SER A 18 13.77 8.63 39.30
N HIS A 19 13.56 7.94 38.18
CA HIS A 19 14.54 7.01 37.62
C HIS A 19 14.45 7.01 36.07
N LEU A 20 15.31 7.83 35.46
CA LEU A 20 15.77 7.67 34.07
C LEU A 20 16.92 6.64 34.03
N PRO A 21 17.21 6.05 32.85
CA PRO A 21 17.91 4.77 32.70
C PRO A 21 19.44 4.93 32.70
N PRO A 22 20.20 3.83 32.86
CA PRO A 22 21.63 3.88 32.63
C PRO A 22 21.95 3.87 31.14
N THR A 23 22.68 4.91 30.72
CA THR A 23 23.47 5.03 29.50
C THR A 23 24.81 4.30 29.62
N HIS A 24 25.42 4.03 28.45
CA HIS A 24 26.85 3.77 28.14
C HIS A 24 27.16 2.39 27.53
N PRO A 25 28.23 2.26 26.71
CA PRO A 25 28.44 2.93 25.43
C PRO A 25 28.86 1.93 24.32
N LEU A 26 28.74 2.30 23.05
CA LEU A 26 29.44 1.61 21.96
C LEU A 26 30.96 1.84 22.06
N PRO A 27 31.77 0.90 21.54
CA PRO A 27 32.80 1.37 20.62
C PRO A 27 32.96 0.50 19.35
N PHE A 28 33.15 1.22 18.24
CA PHE A 28 34.11 0.96 17.15
C PHE A 28 34.09 -0.38 16.38
N SER A 29 33.51 -0.32 15.17
CA SER A 29 34.20 -0.30 13.85
C SER A 29 35.11 -1.46 13.37
N PRO A 30 35.26 -1.59 12.04
CA PRO A 30 35.47 -2.84 11.31
C PRO A 30 36.93 -3.04 10.87
N GLU A 31 37.38 -4.29 10.64
CA GLU A 31 38.51 -4.59 9.74
C GLU A 31 38.79 -6.11 9.54
N GLY A 32 39.33 -6.44 8.36
CA GLY A 32 39.97 -7.73 8.00
C GLY A 32 39.09 -8.60 7.09
N ARG A 33 39.22 -8.64 5.75
CA ARG A 33 40.39 -8.70 4.85
C ARG A 33 41.32 -9.90 5.12
N GLY A 34 41.48 -10.73 4.09
CA GLY A 34 42.43 -11.87 4.03
C GLY A 34 41.72 -13.20 4.27
N GLU A 35 41.92 -14.28 3.52
CA GLU A 35 43.11 -14.67 2.76
C GLU A 35 42.73 -15.56 1.58
N ALA A 36 43.31 -15.22 0.41
CA ALA A 36 43.53 -16.16 -0.67
C ALA A 36 44.88 -16.85 -0.42
N SER A 37 44.88 -18.18 -0.43
CA SER A 37 46.07 -19.05 -0.53
C SER A 37 45.55 -20.46 -0.83
N ALA A 38 46.16 -21.30 -1.67
CA ALA A 38 47.42 -21.22 -2.36
C ALA A 38 47.43 -22.26 -3.49
N LEU A 39 48.21 -21.92 -4.52
CA LEU A 39 49.09 -22.76 -5.33
C LEU A 39 48.87 -24.28 -5.40
N ALA A 40 48.83 -24.78 -6.64
CA ALA A 40 49.72 -25.87 -7.04
C ALA A 40 50.15 -25.72 -8.51
N ARG A 41 51.47 -25.73 -8.69
CA ARG A 41 52.23 -25.59 -9.95
C ARG A 41 52.33 -26.94 -10.68
N SER A 42 52.42 -26.92 -12.01
CA SER A 42 53.56 -27.45 -12.79
C SER A 42 53.20 -27.34 -14.30
N SER A 43 53.86 -26.51 -15.11
CA SER A 43 55.20 -26.63 -15.69
C SER A 43 55.33 -27.71 -16.78
N ALA A 44 55.34 -27.25 -18.04
CA ALA A 44 56.41 -27.43 -19.03
C ALA A 44 56.00 -28.00 -20.41
N ARG A 45 56.37 -27.22 -21.45
CA ARG A 45 57.02 -27.55 -22.75
C ARG A 45 56.33 -26.77 -23.88
N ARG A 46 56.88 -25.61 -24.28
CA ARG A 46 57.96 -25.38 -25.25
C ARG A 46 57.56 -25.78 -26.69
N GLY A 47 57.39 -24.74 -27.51
CA GLY A 47 57.69 -24.75 -28.94
C GLY A 47 56.52 -25.08 -29.85
N GLU A 48 55.96 -24.07 -30.50
CA GLU A 48 56.02 -23.92 -31.97
C GLU A 48 55.21 -22.71 -32.42
N ARG A 49 55.89 -21.81 -33.13
CA ARG A 49 55.26 -20.73 -33.89
C ARG A 49 54.62 -21.35 -35.13
N ARG A 50 53.30 -21.23 -35.27
CA ARG A 50 52.60 -21.38 -36.56
C ARG A 50 51.61 -20.23 -36.74
N ALA A 51 51.67 -19.63 -37.91
CA ALA A 51 50.80 -18.54 -38.36
C ALA A 51 49.32 -18.97 -38.38
N PRO A 52 48.36 -18.03 -38.23
CA PRO A 52 46.95 -18.37 -38.28
C PRO A 52 46.51 -18.61 -39.74
N PRO A 53 45.71 -19.65 -40.03
CA PRO A 53 45.01 -19.74 -41.31
C PRO A 53 43.83 -18.76 -41.31
N GLN A 54 43.61 -18.13 -42.47
CA GLN A 54 42.46 -17.28 -42.74
C GLN A 54 41.17 -18.09 -42.60
N GLY A 55 40.50 -17.93 -41.46
CA GLY A 55 39.18 -18.48 -41.17
C GLY A 55 38.16 -17.35 -41.14
N SER A 56 37.18 -17.48 -42.01
CA SER A 56 35.96 -16.68 -42.17
C SER A 56 35.41 -16.13 -40.84
N ARG A 57 35.31 -14.79 -40.76
CA ARG A 57 34.54 -14.07 -39.75
C ARG A 57 33.05 -14.39 -39.93
N LEU A 58 32.58 -15.46 -39.32
CA LEU A 58 31.17 -15.63 -38.99
C LEU A 58 30.87 -14.69 -37.82
N PHE A 59 30.53 -13.45 -38.14
CA PHE A 59 29.73 -12.65 -37.22
C PHE A 59 28.42 -13.43 -36.99
N PRO A 60 28.01 -13.76 -35.76
CA PRO A 60 26.65 -14.17 -35.55
C PRO A 60 25.78 -12.98 -35.95
N SER A 61 25.09 -13.16 -37.08
CA SER A 61 24.05 -12.27 -37.56
C SER A 61 23.22 -11.83 -36.38
N ARG A 62 22.94 -10.52 -36.31
CA ARG A 62 21.96 -9.91 -35.40
C ARG A 62 20.82 -10.91 -35.21
N ARG A 63 20.79 -11.55 -34.04
CA ARG A 63 19.60 -12.26 -33.60
C ARG A 63 18.60 -11.13 -33.51
N THR A 64 17.71 -11.04 -34.50
CA THR A 64 16.47 -10.29 -34.34
C THR A 64 15.95 -10.79 -33.01
N MET A 65 16.03 -9.97 -31.96
CA MET A 65 15.29 -10.27 -30.75
C MET A 65 13.86 -10.33 -31.25
N ALA A 66 13.32 -11.55 -31.37
CA ALA A 66 11.90 -11.71 -31.43
C ALA A 66 11.36 -10.87 -30.27
N PRO A 67 10.37 -9.99 -30.50
CA PRO A 67 9.75 -9.27 -29.40
C PRO A 67 9.43 -10.32 -28.34
N LEU A 68 9.89 -10.07 -27.12
CA LEU A 68 9.42 -10.82 -25.96
C LEU A 68 7.90 -10.83 -26.06
N PRO A 69 7.21 -11.97 -25.84
CA PRO A 69 5.76 -11.97 -25.83
C PRO A 69 5.35 -10.88 -24.83
N GLU A 70 4.84 -9.77 -25.37
CA GLU A 70 4.10 -8.80 -24.58
C GLU A 70 3.06 -9.65 -23.88
N ALA A 71 2.98 -9.57 -22.54
CA ALA A 71 2.01 -10.33 -21.77
C ALA A 71 0.68 -10.21 -22.52
N GLU A 72 0.16 -11.33 -23.04
CA GLU A 72 -1.12 -11.36 -23.76
C GLU A 72 -2.19 -11.05 -22.72
N THR A 73 -2.33 -9.77 -22.39
CA THR A 73 -3.52 -9.22 -21.78
C THR A 73 -4.63 -9.62 -22.71
N ASP A 74 -5.58 -10.40 -22.21
CA ASP A 74 -6.74 -10.78 -22.99
C ASP A 74 -7.58 -9.51 -23.20
N GLU A 75 -7.29 -8.79 -24.28
CA GLU A 75 -7.92 -7.50 -24.63
C GLU A 75 -9.44 -7.64 -24.65
N ALA A 76 -9.96 -8.82 -25.01
CA ALA A 76 -11.39 -9.10 -24.99
C ALA A 76 -11.96 -9.11 -23.55
N GLN A 77 -11.23 -9.67 -22.58
CA GLN A 77 -11.63 -9.63 -21.17
C GLN A 77 -11.58 -8.20 -20.62
N LEU A 78 -10.56 -7.44 -21.00
CA LEU A 78 -10.44 -6.04 -20.60
C LEU A 78 -11.61 -5.20 -21.16
N ASP A 79 -11.93 -5.38 -22.44
CA ASP A 79 -13.05 -4.69 -23.10
C ASP A 79 -14.40 -5.09 -22.49
N GLU A 80 -14.59 -6.38 -22.18
CA GLU A 80 -15.79 -6.87 -21.47
C GLU A 80 -15.93 -6.18 -20.11
N LEU A 81 -14.88 -6.18 -19.29
CA LEU A 81 -14.88 -5.54 -17.97
C LEU A 81 -15.12 -4.03 -18.05
N GLN A 82 -14.56 -3.36 -19.05
CA GLN A 82 -14.81 -1.93 -19.29
C GLN A 82 -16.27 -1.67 -19.69
N ASN A 83 -16.86 -2.54 -20.51
CA ASN A 83 -18.26 -2.44 -20.88
C ASN A 83 -19.19 -2.68 -19.68
N LEU A 84 -18.85 -3.67 -18.85
CA LEU A 84 -19.54 -3.94 -17.58
C LEU A 84 -19.45 -2.76 -16.62
N ALA A 85 -18.27 -2.16 -16.44
CA ALA A 85 -18.09 -0.98 -15.59
C ALA A 85 -18.89 0.24 -16.07
N ARG A 86 -19.08 0.38 -17.39
CA ARG A 86 -19.90 1.45 -17.99
C ARG A 86 -21.41 1.18 -17.92
N ALA A 87 -21.82 -0.02 -17.54
CA ALA A 87 -23.23 -0.37 -17.46
C ALA A 87 -23.93 0.50 -16.39
N ARG A 88 -25.03 1.14 -16.77
CA ARG A 88 -25.70 2.16 -15.94
C ARG A 88 -26.59 1.59 -14.84
N PHE A 89 -26.69 0.26 -14.72
CA PHE A 89 -27.63 -0.40 -13.83
C PHE A 89 -26.91 -1.00 -12.63
N LYS A 90 -26.95 -0.28 -11.50
CA LYS A 90 -26.45 -0.82 -10.23
C LYS A 90 -27.31 -2.00 -9.77
N GLY A 91 -26.66 -3.05 -9.26
CA GLY A 91 -27.29 -4.25 -8.71
C GLY A 91 -27.65 -5.31 -9.74
N ASP A 92 -27.04 -5.29 -10.93
CA ASP A 92 -27.10 -6.42 -11.86
C ASP A 92 -26.26 -7.58 -11.30
N GLY A 93 -26.93 -8.60 -10.80
CA GLY A 93 -26.29 -9.75 -10.15
C GLY A 93 -25.45 -10.59 -11.10
N ASP A 94 -25.90 -10.79 -12.34
CA ASP A 94 -25.18 -11.61 -13.33
C ASP A 94 -23.91 -10.89 -13.80
N ALA A 95 -24.00 -9.58 -14.04
CA ALA A 95 -22.85 -8.74 -14.35
C ALA A 95 -21.85 -8.69 -13.18
N LEU A 96 -22.35 -8.61 -11.94
CA LEU A 96 -21.51 -8.61 -10.75
C LEU A 96 -20.79 -9.95 -10.57
N ASP A 97 -21.49 -11.08 -10.71
CA ASP A 97 -20.90 -12.41 -10.62
C ASP A 97 -19.83 -12.62 -11.71
N THR A 98 -20.08 -12.11 -12.92
CA THR A 98 -19.09 -12.14 -14.01
C THR A 98 -17.84 -11.34 -13.65
N ALA A 99 -17.99 -10.10 -13.21
CA ALA A 99 -16.86 -9.25 -12.80
C ALA A 99 -16.08 -9.88 -11.62
N MET A 100 -16.77 -10.41 -10.62
CA MET A 100 -16.12 -11.09 -9.48
C MET A 100 -15.35 -12.34 -9.92
N GLY A 101 -15.79 -13.04 -10.97
CA GLY A 101 -15.07 -14.18 -11.55
C GLY A 101 -13.67 -13.82 -12.06
N TYR A 102 -13.46 -12.59 -12.52
CA TYR A 102 -12.18 -12.09 -13.01
C TYR A 102 -11.22 -11.63 -11.90
N LEU A 103 -11.64 -11.57 -10.64
CA LEU A 103 -10.76 -11.22 -9.51
C LEU A 103 -9.68 -12.28 -9.24
N ALA A 104 -9.84 -13.50 -9.76
CA ALA A 104 -8.84 -14.56 -9.69
C ALA A 104 -8.01 -14.69 -10.99
N ALA A 105 -8.12 -13.74 -11.92
CA ALA A 105 -7.39 -13.78 -13.18
C ALA A 105 -5.86 -13.75 -12.95
N VAL A 106 -5.12 -14.41 -13.84
CA VAL A 106 -3.65 -14.44 -13.79
C VAL A 106 -3.07 -13.03 -14.00
N ASP A 107 -3.69 -12.26 -14.90
CA ASP A 107 -3.26 -10.91 -15.24
C ASP A 107 -3.74 -9.88 -14.21
N ALA A 108 -2.81 -9.07 -13.70
CA ALA A 108 -3.09 -8.01 -12.73
C ALA A 108 -3.95 -6.88 -13.30
N HIS A 109 -3.84 -6.57 -14.59
CA HIS A 109 -4.69 -5.58 -15.25
C HIS A 109 -6.14 -6.04 -15.32
N ILE A 110 -6.36 -7.34 -15.58
CA ILE A 110 -7.70 -7.94 -15.59
C ILE A 110 -8.30 -7.92 -14.17
N ARG A 111 -7.53 -8.31 -13.15
CA ARG A 111 -7.98 -8.22 -11.75
C ARG A 111 -8.33 -6.79 -11.33
N GLY A 112 -7.51 -5.81 -11.70
CA GLY A 112 -7.78 -4.40 -11.40
C GLY A 112 -9.01 -3.87 -12.15
N ALA A 113 -9.16 -4.20 -13.43
CA ALA A 113 -10.36 -3.84 -14.19
C ALA A 113 -11.64 -4.51 -13.62
N ALA A 114 -11.50 -5.73 -13.10
CA ALA A 114 -12.59 -6.44 -12.42
C ALA A 114 -13.02 -5.72 -11.15
N LEU A 115 -12.10 -5.19 -10.33
CA LEU A 115 -12.44 -4.39 -9.16
C LEU A 115 -13.21 -3.12 -9.53
N VAL A 116 -12.81 -2.43 -10.59
CA VAL A 116 -13.53 -1.24 -11.11
C VAL A 116 -14.94 -1.61 -11.58
N ALA A 117 -15.09 -2.74 -12.28
CA ALA A 117 -16.40 -3.22 -12.71
C ALA A 117 -17.29 -3.59 -11.50
N VAL A 118 -16.72 -4.29 -10.51
CA VAL A 118 -17.41 -4.67 -9.26
C VAL A 118 -17.94 -3.43 -8.54
N SER A 119 -17.12 -2.41 -8.31
CA SER A 119 -17.55 -1.19 -7.60
C SER A 119 -18.57 -0.35 -8.38
N SER A 120 -18.48 -0.37 -9.71
CA SER A 120 -19.42 0.31 -10.60
C SER A 120 -20.81 -0.36 -10.63
N ILE A 121 -20.84 -1.70 -10.64
CA ILE A 121 -22.07 -2.49 -10.75
C ILE A 121 -22.73 -2.66 -9.38
N ALA A 122 -21.98 -2.95 -8.32
CA ALA A 122 -22.56 -3.25 -7.03
C ALA A 122 -23.25 -2.02 -6.41
N LYS A 123 -24.22 -2.31 -5.54
CA LYS A 123 -24.83 -1.27 -4.70
C LYS A 123 -23.86 -0.90 -3.59
N ARG A 124 -23.95 0.34 -3.12
CA ARG A 124 -23.27 0.70 -1.86
C ARG A 124 -23.78 -0.20 -0.74
N GLY A 125 -22.88 -0.63 0.14
CA GLY A 125 -23.16 -1.58 1.21
C GLY A 125 -23.28 -3.04 0.74
N ASP A 126 -23.00 -3.37 -0.53
CA ASP A 126 -23.02 -4.77 -0.98
C ASP A 126 -21.89 -5.57 -0.32
N GLU A 127 -22.25 -6.37 0.69
CA GLU A 127 -21.31 -7.14 1.49
C GLU A 127 -20.49 -8.14 0.67
N ARG A 128 -21.05 -8.69 -0.43
CA ARG A 128 -20.34 -9.63 -1.30
C ARG A 128 -19.26 -8.90 -2.08
N ALA A 129 -19.59 -7.74 -2.64
CA ALA A 129 -18.65 -6.91 -3.37
C ALA A 129 -17.53 -6.39 -2.43
N ILE A 130 -17.89 -5.94 -1.23
CA ILE A 130 -16.95 -5.48 -0.21
C ILE A 130 -16.00 -6.61 0.19
N ALA A 131 -16.51 -7.81 0.48
CA ALA A 131 -15.68 -8.95 0.85
C ALA A 131 -14.71 -9.36 -0.28
N ALA A 132 -15.17 -9.29 -1.53
CA ALA A 132 -14.32 -9.61 -2.68
C ALA A 132 -13.24 -8.56 -2.92
N ALA A 133 -13.56 -7.26 -2.82
CA ALA A 133 -12.55 -6.20 -2.89
C ALA A 133 -11.55 -6.29 -1.73
N ALA A 134 -12.02 -6.60 -0.51
CA ALA A 134 -11.17 -6.79 0.66
C ALA A 134 -10.14 -7.91 0.48
N ALA A 135 -10.51 -9.00 -0.21
CA ALA A 135 -9.59 -10.10 -0.51
C ALA A 135 -8.41 -9.67 -1.41
N CYS A 136 -8.59 -8.61 -2.22
CA CYS A 136 -7.56 -8.06 -3.11
C CYS A 136 -6.64 -7.03 -2.43
N LEU A 137 -6.88 -6.67 -1.15
CA LEU A 137 -6.02 -5.72 -0.41
C LEU A 137 -4.59 -6.23 -0.17
N GLU A 138 -4.39 -7.54 -0.25
CA GLU A 138 -3.09 -8.22 -0.10
C GLU A 138 -2.61 -8.84 -1.44
N ASP A 139 -3.17 -8.40 -2.58
CA ASP A 139 -2.74 -8.87 -3.89
C ASP A 139 -1.24 -8.63 -4.11
N GLY A 140 -0.56 -9.53 -4.83
CA GLY A 140 0.87 -9.41 -5.11
C GLY A 140 1.19 -8.17 -5.94
N ASP A 141 0.27 -7.71 -6.77
CA ASP A 141 0.43 -6.55 -7.62
C ASP A 141 -0.06 -5.25 -6.95
N GLY A 142 0.78 -4.21 -6.99
CA GLY A 142 0.46 -2.93 -6.36
C GLY A 142 -0.65 -2.14 -7.04
N TYR A 143 -0.90 -2.35 -8.33
CA TYR A 143 -2.05 -1.76 -9.00
C TYR A 143 -3.36 -2.37 -8.49
N VAL A 144 -3.42 -3.69 -8.34
CA VAL A 144 -4.60 -4.38 -7.82
C VAL A 144 -4.90 -3.98 -6.38
N ARG A 145 -3.88 -3.86 -5.51
CA ARG A 145 -4.08 -3.39 -4.13
C ARG A 145 -4.69 -1.99 -4.06
N ARG A 146 -4.28 -1.07 -4.94
CA ARG A 146 -4.87 0.28 -5.00
C ARG A 146 -6.30 0.24 -5.50
N ALA A 147 -6.54 -0.47 -6.61
CA ALA A 147 -7.88 -0.66 -7.14
C ALA A 147 -8.84 -1.28 -6.11
N ALA A 148 -8.33 -2.12 -5.20
CA ALA A 148 -9.12 -2.70 -4.12
C ALA A 148 -9.53 -1.66 -3.07
N VAL A 149 -8.62 -0.76 -2.69
CA VAL A 149 -8.95 0.34 -1.76
C VAL A 149 -9.92 1.33 -2.41
N ASP A 150 -9.71 1.69 -3.67
CA ASP A 150 -10.63 2.54 -4.45
C ASP A 150 -12.03 1.91 -4.51
N ALA A 151 -12.11 0.64 -4.90
CA ALA A 151 -13.37 -0.10 -4.98
C ALA A 151 -14.09 -0.14 -3.62
N LEU A 152 -13.37 -0.37 -2.52
CA LEU A 152 -13.95 -0.33 -1.18
C LEU A 152 -14.52 1.05 -0.84
N GLY A 153 -13.84 2.14 -1.21
CA GLY A 153 -14.36 3.50 -1.02
C GLY A 153 -15.65 3.76 -1.78
N GLU A 154 -15.74 3.30 -3.03
CA GLU A 154 -16.96 3.46 -3.83
C GLU A 154 -18.14 2.61 -3.33
N LEU A 155 -17.84 1.43 -2.77
CA LEU A 155 -18.80 0.48 -2.22
C LEU A 155 -19.28 0.85 -0.82
N ALA A 156 -18.54 1.69 -0.09
CA ALA A 156 -18.93 2.09 1.24
C ALA A 156 -20.24 2.89 1.25
N GLU A 157 -21.04 2.68 2.28
CA GLU A 157 -22.05 3.65 2.69
C GLU A 157 -21.38 4.79 3.45
N GLU A 158 -22.01 5.97 3.47
CA GLU A 158 -21.55 7.09 4.28
C GLU A 158 -21.47 6.67 5.76
N GLY A 159 -20.34 6.92 6.41
CA GLY A 159 -20.08 6.43 7.77
C GLY A 159 -19.85 4.91 7.85
N GLY A 160 -19.51 4.26 6.73
CA GLY A 160 -19.32 2.82 6.60
C GLY A 160 -18.16 2.26 7.45
N ALA A 161 -18.38 2.13 8.75
CA ALA A 161 -17.37 1.71 9.73
C ALA A 161 -16.71 0.36 9.42
N SER A 162 -17.47 -0.57 8.82
CA SER A 162 -16.94 -1.87 8.38
C SER A 162 -15.89 -1.73 7.28
N VAL A 163 -16.08 -0.80 6.34
CA VAL A 163 -15.12 -0.52 5.28
C VAL A 163 -13.94 0.26 5.81
N LEU A 164 -14.17 1.28 6.66
CA LEU A 164 -13.11 2.03 7.31
C LEU A 164 -12.16 1.11 8.10
N ALA A 165 -12.69 0.11 8.80
CA ALA A 165 -11.88 -0.90 9.50
C ALA A 165 -10.94 -1.70 8.59
N LEU A 166 -11.30 -1.88 7.31
CA LEU A 166 -10.46 -2.53 6.30
C LEU A 166 -9.39 -1.58 5.74
N ILE A 167 -9.70 -0.29 5.65
CA ILE A 167 -8.84 0.73 5.03
C ILE A 167 -7.83 1.32 6.01
N PHE A 168 -8.18 1.54 7.29
CA PHE A 168 -7.26 2.11 8.29
C PHE A 168 -5.89 1.42 8.35
N PRO A 169 -5.78 0.07 8.34
CA PRO A 169 -4.48 -0.60 8.34
C PRO A 169 -3.60 -0.28 7.11
N ARG A 170 -4.20 0.21 6.01
CA ARG A 170 -3.48 0.55 4.77
C ARG A 170 -2.71 1.85 4.87
N LEU A 171 -2.98 2.70 5.87
CA LEU A 171 -2.17 3.90 6.17
C LEU A 171 -0.73 3.55 6.57
N GLY A 172 -0.46 2.32 7.02
CA GLY A 172 0.90 1.84 7.32
C GLY A 172 1.54 1.03 6.19
N HIS A 173 0.95 0.99 5.00
CA HIS A 173 1.41 0.10 3.93
C HIS A 173 2.76 0.55 3.33
N GLY A 174 3.62 -0.42 2.95
CA GLY A 174 4.98 -0.13 2.45
C GLY A 174 5.02 0.58 1.09
N ASP A 175 4.03 0.34 0.23
CA ASP A 175 3.81 1.12 -1.00
C ASP A 175 3.07 2.42 -0.67
N TRP A 176 3.74 3.56 -0.88
CA TRP A 176 3.17 4.88 -0.61
C TRP A 176 1.91 5.15 -1.42
N ARG A 177 1.78 4.61 -2.63
CA ARG A 177 0.57 4.83 -3.43
C ARG A 177 -0.66 4.18 -2.80
N VAL A 178 -0.49 3.06 -2.10
CA VAL A 178 -1.58 2.43 -1.33
C VAL A 178 -1.95 3.30 -0.12
N ARG A 179 -0.97 3.92 0.54
CA ARG A 179 -1.23 4.87 1.64
C ARG A 179 -2.00 6.09 1.17
N GLU A 180 -1.61 6.69 0.05
CA GLU A 180 -2.33 7.82 -0.56
C GLU A 180 -3.78 7.44 -0.86
N THR A 181 -4.01 6.31 -1.53
CA THR A 181 -5.36 5.84 -1.85
C THR A 181 -6.19 5.61 -0.58
N ALA A 182 -5.59 5.07 0.49
CA ALA A 182 -6.26 4.86 1.76
C ALA A 182 -6.66 6.19 2.44
N ILE A 183 -5.80 7.21 2.39
CA ILE A 183 -6.09 8.55 2.93
C ILE A 183 -7.34 9.13 2.26
N ARG A 184 -7.37 9.12 0.92
CA ARG A 184 -8.51 9.64 0.15
C ARG A 184 -9.80 8.88 0.46
N ALA A 185 -9.72 7.54 0.44
CA ALA A 185 -10.88 6.71 0.72
C ALA A 185 -11.41 6.91 2.15
N ILE A 186 -10.54 7.10 3.16
CA ILE A 186 -11.00 7.41 4.52
C ILE A 186 -11.76 8.74 4.55
N ALA A 187 -11.24 9.78 3.89
CA ALA A 187 -11.88 11.09 3.85
C ALA A 187 -13.23 11.09 3.11
N ASP A 188 -13.34 10.28 2.05
CA ASP A 188 -14.58 10.13 1.28
C ASP A 188 -15.68 9.35 2.03
N ILE A 189 -15.29 8.38 2.88
CA ILE A 189 -16.23 7.49 3.57
C ILE A 189 -16.64 8.03 4.95
N ALA A 190 -15.70 8.64 5.65
CA ALA A 190 -15.90 9.08 7.03
C ALA A 190 -16.96 10.18 7.13
N GLU A 191 -17.69 10.18 8.24
CA GLU A 191 -18.59 11.30 8.56
C GLU A 191 -17.76 12.57 8.78
N HIS A 192 -18.34 13.73 8.45
CA HIS A 192 -17.69 15.00 8.74
C HIS A 192 -17.41 15.12 10.24
N ASN A 193 -16.19 15.53 10.58
CA ASN A 193 -15.69 15.58 11.94
C ASN A 193 -15.59 14.23 12.67
N ASP A 194 -15.49 13.09 11.95
CA ASP A 194 -15.23 11.79 12.56
C ASP A 194 -13.86 11.78 13.27
N PRO A 195 -13.82 11.56 14.59
CA PRO A 195 -12.56 11.63 15.34
C PRO A 195 -11.54 10.58 14.90
N GLY A 196 -11.99 9.40 14.50
CA GLY A 196 -11.11 8.30 14.08
C GLY A 196 -10.40 8.62 12.76
N ALA A 197 -11.14 9.14 11.79
CA ALA A 197 -10.60 9.61 10.52
C ALA A 197 -9.65 10.79 10.72
N ILE A 198 -10.04 11.78 11.52
CA ILE A 198 -9.21 12.95 11.82
C ILE A 198 -7.88 12.54 12.48
N ASP A 199 -7.93 11.70 13.52
CA ASP A 199 -6.73 11.22 14.20
C ASP A 199 -5.83 10.41 13.25
N ALA A 200 -6.43 9.58 12.39
CA ALA A 200 -5.69 8.78 11.42
C ALA A 200 -4.98 9.65 10.36
N LEU A 201 -5.66 10.66 9.82
CA LEU A 201 -5.08 11.60 8.86
C LEU A 201 -4.00 12.47 9.50
N ALA A 202 -4.22 12.98 10.72
CA ALA A 202 -3.21 13.73 11.46
C ALA A 202 -1.95 12.89 11.72
N GLY A 203 -2.11 11.59 12.01
CA GLY A 203 -1.00 10.65 12.14
C GLY A 203 -0.11 10.55 10.89
N CYS A 204 -0.66 10.86 9.71
CA CYS A 204 0.07 10.83 8.44
C CYS A 204 0.89 12.09 8.15
N PHE A 205 0.80 13.15 8.98
CA PHE A 205 1.62 14.37 8.82
C PHE A 205 3.12 14.14 9.06
N SER A 206 3.47 13.02 9.70
CA SER A 206 4.85 12.61 9.92
C SER A 206 5.31 11.48 8.99
N ASP A 207 4.55 11.16 7.92
CA ASP A 207 4.94 10.14 6.95
C ASP A 207 6.26 10.54 6.24
N ASP A 208 7.09 9.53 5.92
CA ASP A 208 8.38 9.74 5.27
C ASP A 208 8.21 10.36 3.86
N GLU A 209 7.15 9.99 3.14
CA GLU A 209 6.91 10.45 1.78
C GLU A 209 6.19 11.81 1.78
N MET A 210 6.72 12.78 1.02
CA MET A 210 6.18 14.14 0.98
C MET A 210 4.74 14.18 0.46
N GLN A 211 4.44 13.36 -0.56
CA GLN A 211 3.12 13.24 -1.16
C GLN A 211 2.07 12.78 -0.14
N ILE A 212 2.46 11.94 0.82
CA ILE A 212 1.56 11.45 1.87
C ILE A 212 1.26 12.54 2.87
N ARG A 213 2.25 13.34 3.26
CA ARG A 213 2.02 14.48 4.14
C ARG A 213 1.10 15.52 3.51
N GLU A 214 1.30 15.81 2.22
CA GLU A 214 0.48 16.77 1.46
C GLU A 214 -0.97 16.30 1.35
N VAL A 215 -1.20 15.07 0.86
CA VAL A 215 -2.58 14.54 0.73
C VAL A 215 -3.25 14.39 2.09
N ALA A 216 -2.54 13.97 3.13
CA ALA A 216 -3.09 13.89 4.48
C ALA A 216 -3.60 15.25 4.96
N LEU A 217 -2.83 16.31 4.72
CA LEU A 217 -3.23 17.66 5.12
C LEU A 217 -4.45 18.15 4.31
N ASP A 218 -4.44 17.95 3.00
CA ASP A 218 -5.54 18.36 2.13
C ASP A 218 -6.85 17.67 2.52
N GLU A 219 -6.81 16.35 2.69
CA GLU A 219 -8.00 15.56 3.08
C GLU A 219 -8.43 15.85 4.53
N PHE A 220 -7.48 16.04 5.45
CA PHE A 220 -7.77 16.44 6.84
C PHE A 220 -8.56 17.76 6.87
N LEU A 221 -8.12 18.76 6.11
CA LEU A 221 -8.79 20.06 6.04
C LEU A 221 -10.19 19.97 5.38
N GLY A 222 -10.44 18.94 4.59
CA GLY A 222 -11.75 18.65 3.99
C GLY A 222 -12.76 18.11 5.01
N ILE A 223 -12.31 17.28 5.96
CA ILE A 223 -13.20 16.58 6.91
C ILE A 223 -13.21 17.17 8.32
N ALA A 224 -12.20 17.95 8.72
CA ALA A 224 -12.10 18.52 10.06
C ALA A 224 -12.88 19.84 10.22
N GLU A 225 -13.38 20.09 11.43
CA GLU A 225 -13.92 21.40 11.77
C GLU A 225 -12.83 22.49 11.73
N ARG A 226 -13.22 23.70 11.31
CA ARG A 226 -12.29 24.84 11.27
C ARG A 226 -11.72 25.13 12.66
N GLY A 227 -10.40 25.06 12.76
CA GLY A 227 -9.68 25.32 14.00
C GLY A 227 -9.45 24.07 14.85
N ASP A 228 -9.62 22.87 14.30
CA ASP A 228 -9.15 21.64 14.95
C ASP A 228 -7.66 21.77 15.30
N GLU A 229 -7.34 21.56 16.59
CA GLU A 229 -6.01 21.75 17.15
C GLU A 229 -4.97 20.77 16.62
N ARG A 230 -5.41 19.66 16.02
CA ARG A 230 -4.53 18.69 15.36
C ARG A 230 -3.95 19.21 14.05
N ALA A 231 -4.48 20.32 13.52
CA ALA A 231 -4.01 20.98 12.30
C ALA A 231 -2.87 22.01 12.52
N VAL A 232 -2.42 22.19 13.76
CA VAL A 232 -1.50 23.26 14.22
C VAL A 232 -0.08 22.75 14.39
#